data_AF-A0A4R3Z6Q3-F1
#
_entry.id   AF-A0A4R3Z6Q3-F1
#
_cell.length_a   1.000
_cell.length_b   1.000
_cell.length_c   1.000
_cell.angle_alpha   90.00
_cell.angle_beta   90.00
_cell.angle_gamma   90.00
#
_symmetry.space_group_name_H-M   'P 1'
#
loop_
_entity.id
_entity.type
_entity.pdbx_description
1 polymer ?
#
loop_
_entity_poly.entity_id
_entity_poly.type
_entity_poly.pdbx_seq_one_letter_code
_entity_poly.pdbx_strand_id
1 'polypeptide(L)'
;MLDKVINSSFYFDQSYTLGFLSYNGIFRFFINIISVFGFDLTIRLFESSAKIIQLFEYTVFITPTRTYNGFTTYISNFYIDFGIFGVIILSFLFGSVAYILYKRFVDTPCVENFIVLTLIYYFIAFSVVRFQLSNTISAIAFIYSLFFIHPKFKIKF
;
A
#
# COMPACT_ATOMS: atom_id res chain seq x y z
N MET A 1 -21.17 -2.98 -1.32
CA MET A 1 -19.83 -2.56 -1.81
C MET A 1 -19.91 -1.29 -2.65
N LEU A 2 -20.86 -1.19 -3.59
CA LEU A 2 -21.12 0.00 -4.42
C LEU A 2 -21.46 1.27 -3.60
N ASP A 3 -22.25 1.13 -2.54
CA ASP A 3 -22.64 2.25 -1.66
C ASP A 3 -21.46 3.03 -1.05
N LYS A 4 -20.33 2.37 -0.81
CA LYS A 4 -19.14 3.03 -0.23
C LYS A 4 -18.32 3.80 -1.27
N VAL A 5 -18.43 3.44 -2.54
CA VAL A 5 -17.83 4.18 -3.65
C VAL A 5 -18.66 5.42 -3.98
N ILE A 6 -20.00 5.31 -3.85
CA ILE A 6 -20.96 6.38 -4.15
C ILE A 6 -21.09 7.36 -2.98
N ASN A 7 -21.04 6.88 -1.74
CA ASN A 7 -21.19 7.69 -0.53
C ASN A 7 -19.82 8.03 0.08
N SER A 8 -18.92 8.50 -0.78
CA SER A 8 -17.54 8.83 -0.40
C SER A 8 -17.48 9.87 0.70
N SER A 9 -18.41 10.83 0.76
CA SER A 9 -18.47 11.89 1.77
C SER A 9 -18.68 11.42 3.21
N PHE A 10 -19.30 10.26 3.42
CA PHE A 10 -19.54 9.72 4.78
C PHE A 10 -18.34 8.96 5.32
N TYR A 11 -17.57 8.29 4.45
CA TYR A 11 -16.41 7.48 4.84
C TYR A 11 -15.07 8.17 4.60
N PHE A 12 -15.05 9.17 3.73
CA PHE A 12 -13.89 9.98 3.35
C PHE A 12 -14.34 11.43 3.42
N ASP A 13 -13.70 12.22 4.28
CA ASP A 13 -14.09 13.60 4.57
C ASP A 13 -13.71 14.56 3.43
N GLN A 14 -14.12 14.23 2.19
CA GLN A 14 -13.81 14.84 0.89
C GLN A 14 -12.34 15.18 0.63
N SER A 15 -11.43 14.66 1.45
CA SER A 15 -10.02 15.00 1.43
C SER A 15 -9.26 13.89 0.73
N TYR A 16 -8.80 14.19 -0.48
CA TYR A 16 -7.87 13.35 -1.24
C TYR A 16 -6.68 12.99 -0.35
N THR A 17 -6.37 11.69 -0.24
CA THR A 17 -5.22 11.21 0.53
C THR A 17 -3.90 11.30 -0.25
N LEU A 18 -3.94 11.71 -1.53
CA LEU A 18 -2.77 11.98 -2.39
C LEU A 18 -1.71 10.85 -2.37
N GLY A 19 -2.14 9.60 -2.24
CA GLY A 19 -1.26 8.43 -2.19
C GLY A 19 -0.75 8.08 -0.79
N PHE A 20 -0.99 8.88 0.24
CA PHE A 20 -0.65 8.56 1.64
C PHE A 20 -1.43 7.37 2.20
N LEU A 21 -2.60 7.07 1.63
CA LEU A 21 -3.38 5.88 1.95
C LEU A 21 -2.79 4.64 1.25
N SER A 22 -2.56 4.74 -0.06
CA SER A 22 -2.05 3.65 -0.89
C SER A 22 -0.61 3.26 -0.52
N TYR A 23 0.26 4.22 -0.22
CA TYR A 23 1.67 3.98 0.13
C TYR A 23 1.96 4.20 1.61
N ASN A 24 0.94 4.10 2.47
CA ASN A 24 1.07 4.40 3.89
C ASN A 24 2.22 3.62 4.55
N GLY A 25 2.36 2.33 4.23
CA GLY A 25 3.40 1.48 4.79
C GLY A 25 4.82 1.98 4.47
N ILE A 26 5.02 2.56 3.28
CA ILE A 26 6.30 3.15 2.87
C ILE A 26 6.54 4.46 3.60
N PHE A 27 5.56 5.38 3.60
CA PHE A 27 5.72 6.67 4.27
C PHE A 27 5.92 6.53 5.78
N ARG A 28 5.18 5.62 6.42
CA ARG A 28 5.28 5.32 7.85
C ARG A 28 6.67 4.82 8.23
N PHE A 29 7.29 4.00 7.38
CA PHE A 29 8.65 3.54 7.58
C PHE A 29 9.64 4.73 7.65
N PHE A 30 9.58 5.65 6.69
CA PHE A 30 10.45 6.83 6.69
C PHE A 30 10.16 7.81 7.84
N ILE A 31 8.90 8.08 8.14
CA ILE A 31 8.51 8.95 9.27
C ILE A 31 9.02 8.37 10.59
N ASN A 32 8.89 7.06 10.80
CA ASN A 32 9.40 6.40 12.01
C ASN A 32 10.92 6.45 12.12
N ILE A 33 11.66 6.44 11.00
CA ILE A 33 13.11 6.64 11.03
C ILE A 33 13.44 8.08 11.44
N ILE A 34 12.74 9.05 10.89
CA ILE A 34 12.99 10.47 11.18
C ILE A 34 12.63 10.82 12.63
N SER A 35 11.59 10.21 13.18
CA SER A 35 11.18 10.43 14.58
C SER A 35 12.19 9.91 15.60
N VAL A 36 12.99 8.89 15.28
CA VAL A 36 14.12 8.44 16.12
C VAL A 36 15.16 9.55 16.32
N PHE A 37 15.29 10.47 15.35
CA PHE A 37 16.17 11.63 15.45
C PHE A 37 15.52 12.85 16.14
N GLY A 38 14.33 12.69 16.72
CA GLY A 38 13.65 13.74 17.50
C GLY A 38 12.80 14.71 16.67
N PHE A 39 12.60 14.44 15.38
CA PHE A 39 11.72 15.23 14.52
C PHE A 39 10.32 14.63 14.47
N ASP A 40 9.33 15.34 15.02
CA ASP A 40 7.91 14.95 14.89
C ASP A 40 7.35 15.51 13.57
N LEU A 41 7.21 14.63 12.58
CA LEU A 41 6.53 14.91 11.32
C LEU A 41 5.05 14.52 11.41
N THR A 42 4.28 15.26 12.21
CA THR A 42 2.82 15.13 12.21
C THR A 42 2.25 15.76 10.94
N ILE A 43 2.18 14.98 9.87
CA ILE A 43 1.57 15.40 8.60
C ILE A 43 0.08 15.08 8.66
N ARG A 44 -0.78 16.12 8.59
CA ARG A 44 -2.25 15.98 8.67
C ARG A 44 -2.82 14.93 7.69
N LEU A 45 -2.27 14.84 6.47
CA LEU A 45 -2.64 13.84 5.47
C LEU A 45 -2.28 12.40 5.88
N PHE A 46 -1.19 12.22 6.61
CA PHE A 46 -0.74 10.93 7.09
C PHE A 46 -1.66 10.41 8.21
N GLU A 47 -2.03 11.27 9.16
CA GLU A 47 -2.97 10.93 10.25
C GLU A 47 -4.38 10.62 9.73
N SER A 48 -4.87 11.39 8.75
CA SER A 48 -6.15 11.09 8.10
C SER A 48 -6.13 9.74 7.38
N SER A 49 -5.04 9.44 6.67
CA SER A 49 -4.86 8.15 5.99
C SER A 49 -4.78 6.99 6.98
N ALA A 50 -4.11 7.18 8.13
CA ALA A 50 -4.02 6.17 9.19
C ALA A 50 -5.38 5.82 9.81
N LYS A 51 -6.24 6.82 10.02
CA LYS A 51 -7.62 6.60 10.50
C LYS A 51 -8.46 5.80 9.50
N ILE A 52 -8.31 6.10 8.21
CA ILE A 52 -8.98 5.36 7.14
C ILE A 52 -8.50 3.90 7.12
N ILE A 53 -7.20 3.65 7.28
CA ILE A 53 -6.65 2.28 7.37
C ILE A 53 -7.22 1.54 8.57
N GLN A 54 -7.33 2.19 9.74
CA GLN A 54 -7.91 1.56 10.93
C GLN A 54 -9.36 1.09 10.71
N LEU A 55 -10.16 1.83 9.94
CA LEU A 55 -11.54 1.45 9.58
C LEU A 55 -11.60 0.20 8.68
N PHE A 56 -10.50 -0.14 7.99
CA PHE A 56 -10.40 -1.29 7.10
C PHE A 56 -9.66 -2.48 7.73
N GLU A 57 -8.72 -2.21 8.64
CA GLU A 57 -7.94 -3.26 9.32
C GLU A 57 -8.67 -3.83 10.54
N TYR A 58 -9.44 -3.00 11.26
CA TYR A 58 -10.12 -3.41 12.48
C TYR A 58 -11.63 -3.45 12.32
N THR A 59 -12.25 -4.37 13.05
CA THR A 59 -13.71 -4.50 13.04
C THR A 59 -14.31 -3.38 13.86
N VAL A 60 -15.03 -2.47 13.20
CA VAL A 60 -15.66 -1.32 13.83
C VAL A 60 -17.13 -1.59 14.11
N PHE A 61 -17.62 -1.07 15.23
CA PHE A 61 -19.03 -1.12 15.58
C PHE A 61 -19.81 -0.15 14.68
N ILE A 62 -20.68 -0.68 13.82
CA ILE A 62 -21.61 0.10 12.99
C ILE A 62 -22.96 0.30 13.69
N THR A 63 -23.25 -0.54 14.67
CA THR A 63 -24.32 -0.36 15.66
C THR A 63 -23.79 -0.79 17.02
N PRO A 64 -24.46 -0.46 18.15
CA PRO A 64 -24.02 -0.86 19.49
C PRO A 64 -23.78 -2.37 19.68
N THR A 65 -24.33 -3.21 18.79
CA THR A 65 -24.26 -4.67 18.87
C THR A 65 -23.65 -5.35 17.65
N ARG A 66 -23.33 -4.60 16.58
CA ARG A 66 -22.86 -5.19 15.31
C ARG A 66 -21.53 -4.59 14.91
N THR A 67 -20.55 -5.49 14.79
CA THR A 67 -19.21 -5.21 14.27
C THR A 67 -19.15 -5.54 12.79
N TYR A 68 -18.46 -4.70 12.01
CA TYR A 68 -18.26 -4.93 10.58
C TYR A 68 -16.82 -4.59 10.18
N ASN A 69 -16.21 -5.41 9.30
CA ASN A 69 -14.92 -5.11 8.67
C ASN A 69 -15.17 -4.39 7.33
N GLY A 70 -14.66 -3.17 7.20
CA GLY A 70 -14.67 -2.46 5.93
C GLY A 70 -13.66 -3.06 4.95
N PHE A 71 -14.01 -4.10 4.20
CA PHE A 71 -13.16 -4.52 3.08
C PHE A 71 -13.22 -3.46 1.96
N THR A 72 -12.07 -2.91 1.58
CA THR A 72 -11.92 -1.93 0.49
C THR A 72 -10.87 -2.37 -0.49
N THR A 73 -11.26 -2.47 -1.76
CA THR A 73 -10.35 -2.97 -2.80
C THR A 73 -9.22 -1.98 -3.05
N TYR A 74 -8.09 -2.43 -3.59
CA TYR A 74 -7.02 -1.52 -4.01
C TYR A 74 -7.50 -0.43 -4.99
N ILE A 75 -8.51 -0.78 -5.80
CA ILE A 75 -9.19 0.14 -6.72
C ILE A 75 -9.86 1.27 -5.93
N SER A 76 -10.48 0.97 -4.78
CA SER A 76 -11.06 2.00 -3.91
C SER A 76 -9.98 2.96 -3.41
N ASN A 77 -8.80 2.48 -3.01
CA ASN A 77 -7.69 3.34 -2.56
C ASN A 77 -7.20 4.28 -3.67
N PHE A 78 -7.00 3.76 -4.88
CA PHE A 78 -6.60 4.57 -6.03
C PHE A 78 -7.69 5.54 -6.49
N TYR A 79 -8.96 5.13 -6.35
CA TYR A 79 -10.13 5.95 -6.65
C TYR A 79 -10.28 7.11 -5.64
N ILE A 80 -10.02 6.87 -4.35
CA ILE A 80 -10.01 7.92 -3.33
C ILE A 80 -8.90 8.95 -3.60
N ASP A 81 -7.73 8.49 -4.05
CA ASP A 81 -6.58 9.36 -4.28
C ASP A 81 -6.72 10.23 -5.55
N PHE A 82 -7.14 9.66 -6.69
CA PHE A 82 -7.16 10.37 -7.98
C PHE A 82 -8.35 9.99 -8.89
N GLY A 83 -9.42 9.42 -8.32
CA GLY A 83 -10.59 8.99 -9.09
C GLY A 83 -10.30 7.91 -10.11
N ILE A 84 -11.11 7.86 -11.18
CA ILE A 84 -10.99 6.83 -12.23
C ILE A 84 -9.65 6.91 -12.98
N PHE A 85 -9.10 8.11 -13.17
CA PHE A 85 -7.79 8.30 -13.77
C PHE A 85 -6.67 7.72 -12.90
N GLY A 86 -6.79 7.87 -11.57
CA GLY A 86 -5.91 7.22 -10.60
C GLY A 86 -5.88 5.71 -10.74
N VAL A 87 -7.06 5.10 -10.80
CA VAL A 87 -7.21 3.66 -10.98
C VAL A 87 -6.50 3.20 -12.25
N ILE A 88 -6.72 3.88 -13.37
CA ILE A 88 -6.12 3.52 -14.67
C ILE A 88 -4.60 3.65 -14.62
N ILE A 89 -4.09 4.81 -14.19
CA ILE A 89 -2.64 5.10 -14.19
C ILE A 89 -1.90 4.21 -13.20
N LEU A 90 -2.37 4.11 -11.96
CA LEU A 90 -1.68 3.33 -10.92
C LEU A 90 -1.76 1.83 -11.17
N SER A 91 -2.87 1.33 -11.74
CA SER A 91 -2.95 -0.08 -12.17
C SER A 91 -1.98 -0.38 -13.30
N PHE A 92 -1.87 0.53 -14.28
CA PHE A 92 -0.91 0.39 -15.37
C PHE A 92 0.54 0.42 -14.89
N LEU A 93 0.89 1.36 -13.99
CA LEU A 93 2.23 1.45 -13.39
C LEU A 93 2.55 0.18 -12.58
N PHE A 94 1.62 -0.28 -11.74
CA PHE A 94 1.80 -1.48 -10.95
C PHE A 94 1.96 -2.73 -11.84
N GLY A 95 1.13 -2.88 -12.88
CA GLY A 95 1.24 -3.95 -13.87
C GLY A 95 2.58 -3.92 -14.62
N SER A 96 3.06 -2.73 -14.97
CA SER A 96 4.36 -2.54 -15.62
C SER A 96 5.52 -2.98 -14.71
N VAL A 97 5.48 -2.62 -13.42
CA VAL A 97 6.48 -3.07 -12.44
C VAL A 97 6.44 -4.59 -12.27
N ALA A 98 5.25 -5.19 -12.19
CA ALA A 98 5.09 -6.63 -12.09
C ALA A 98 5.67 -7.36 -13.32
N TYR A 99 5.43 -6.83 -14.52
CA TYR A 99 6.00 -7.37 -15.76
C TYR A 99 7.53 -7.29 -15.78
N ILE A 100 8.12 -6.15 -15.40
CA ILE A 100 9.58 -5.99 -15.34
C ILE A 100 10.21 -7.01 -14.38
N LEU A 101 9.62 -7.20 -13.20
CA LEU A 101 10.11 -8.15 -12.20
C LEU A 101 9.95 -9.60 -12.66
N TYR A 102 8.84 -9.94 -13.31
CA TYR A 102 8.66 -11.25 -13.94
C TYR A 102 9.70 -11.50 -15.03
N LYS A 103 9.88 -10.55 -15.96
CA LYS A 103 10.85 -10.67 -17.04
C LYS A 103 12.27 -10.86 -16.50
N ARG A 104 12.64 -10.09 -15.46
CA ARG A 104 13.92 -10.24 -14.76
C ARG A 104 14.13 -11.64 -14.20
N PHE A 105 13.09 -12.24 -13.60
CA PHE A 105 13.16 -13.62 -13.10
C PHE A 105 13.34 -14.64 -14.24
N VAL A 106 12.63 -14.46 -15.36
CA VAL A 106 12.78 -15.31 -16.55
C VAL A 106 14.18 -15.21 -17.15
N ASP A 107 14.70 -13.99 -17.29
CA ASP A 107 16.03 -13.73 -17.88
C ASP A 107 17.18 -14.15 -16.94
N THR A 108 16.97 -14.00 -15.63
CA THR A 108 17.97 -14.30 -14.58
C THR A 108 17.32 -15.04 -13.40
N PRO A 109 17.09 -16.35 -13.50
CA PRO A 109 16.47 -17.11 -12.43
C PRO A 109 17.44 -17.25 -11.26
N CYS A 110 17.09 -16.63 -10.14
CA CYS A 110 17.80 -16.75 -8.87
C CYS A 110 16.82 -16.65 -7.71
N VAL A 111 17.25 -17.11 -6.52
CA VAL A 111 16.38 -17.16 -5.32
C VAL A 111 15.88 -15.76 -4.95
N GLU A 112 16.73 -14.75 -5.12
CA GLU A 112 16.45 -13.35 -4.88
C GLU A 112 15.27 -12.85 -5.75
N ASN A 113 15.35 -13.09 -7.06
CA ASN A 113 14.32 -12.69 -7.99
C ASN A 113 13.02 -13.49 -7.78
N PHE A 114 13.12 -14.76 -7.36
CA PHE A 114 11.98 -15.58 -6.99
C PHE A 114 11.23 -15.03 -5.77
N ILE A 115 11.95 -14.57 -4.74
CA ILE A 115 11.35 -13.95 -3.54
C ILE A 115 10.59 -12.68 -3.92
N VAL A 116 11.21 -11.80 -4.72
CA VAL A 116 10.59 -10.55 -5.18
C VAL A 116 9.34 -10.84 -6.03
N LEU A 117 9.42 -11.81 -6.95
CA LEU A 117 8.28 -12.22 -7.76
C LEU A 117 7.12 -12.77 -6.91
N THR A 118 7.45 -13.60 -5.90
CA THR A 118 6.46 -14.16 -4.97
C THR A 118 5.74 -13.06 -4.18
N LEU A 119 6.45 -12.02 -3.75
CA LEU A 119 5.85 -10.86 -3.09
C LEU A 119 4.91 -10.08 -4.02
N ILE A 120 5.29 -9.90 -5.29
CA ILE A 120 4.41 -9.27 -6.29
C ILE A 120 3.16 -10.11 -6.54
N TYR A 121 3.27 -11.43 -6.64
CA TYR A 121 2.11 -12.32 -6.77
C TYR A 121 1.20 -12.26 -5.54
N TYR A 122 1.77 -12.21 -4.33
CA TYR A 122 1.00 -11.93 -3.11
C TYR A 122 0.26 -10.59 -3.19
N PHE A 123 0.91 -9.53 -3.68
CA PHE A 123 0.27 -8.23 -3.85
C PHE A 123 -0.86 -8.27 -4.88
N ILE A 124 -0.69 -8.96 -6.00
CA ILE A 124 -1.75 -9.13 -7.02
C ILE A 124 -2.92 -9.95 -6.46
N ALA A 125 -2.66 -11.10 -5.84
CA ALA A 125 -3.70 -11.99 -5.34
C ALA A 125 -4.57 -11.31 -4.27
N PHE A 126 -3.94 -10.55 -3.37
CA PHE A 126 -4.66 -9.86 -2.31
C PHE A 126 -5.12 -8.44 -2.68
N SER A 127 -4.73 -7.92 -3.85
CA SER A 127 -5.16 -6.61 -4.35
C SER A 127 -6.68 -6.46 -4.32
N VAL A 128 -7.41 -7.53 -4.67
CA VAL A 128 -8.87 -7.61 -4.66
C VAL A 128 -9.47 -7.15 -3.33
N VAL A 129 -8.76 -7.39 -2.22
CA VAL A 129 -9.21 -7.06 -0.88
C VAL A 129 -8.61 -5.76 -0.37
N ARG A 130 -7.38 -5.40 -0.78
CA ARG A 130 -6.64 -4.19 -0.34
C ARG A 130 -5.30 -4.04 -1.07
N PHE A 131 -4.81 -2.81 -1.19
CA PHE A 131 -3.46 -2.56 -1.72
C PHE A 131 -2.39 -2.83 -0.67
N GLN A 132 -1.54 -3.84 -0.86
CA GLN A 132 -0.68 -4.34 0.22
C GLN A 132 0.47 -3.42 0.65
N LEU A 133 0.81 -2.41 -0.15
CA LEU A 133 1.76 -1.38 0.26
C LEU A 133 1.19 -0.39 1.29
N SER A 134 -0.13 -0.39 1.53
CA SER A 134 -0.70 0.36 2.65
C SER A 134 -0.33 -0.27 4.00
N ASN A 135 -0.09 -1.59 4.04
CA ASN A 135 0.34 -2.28 5.24
C ASN A 135 1.87 -2.15 5.43
N THR A 136 2.27 -1.70 6.61
CA THR A 136 3.68 -1.43 6.92
C THR A 136 4.55 -2.70 6.86
N ILE A 137 4.07 -3.86 7.30
CA ILE A 137 4.84 -5.11 7.28
C ILE A 137 5.12 -5.54 5.84
N SER A 138 4.08 -5.55 5.01
CA SER A 138 4.18 -5.88 3.58
C SER A 138 5.07 -4.89 2.83
N ALA A 139 4.96 -3.60 3.12
CA ALA A 139 5.80 -2.56 2.53
C ALA A 139 7.28 -2.74 2.91
N ILE A 140 7.59 -3.01 4.18
CA ILE A 140 8.96 -3.28 4.64
C ILE A 140 9.51 -4.55 4.00
N ALA A 141 8.73 -5.63 3.93
CA ALA A 141 9.14 -6.88 3.27
C ALA A 141 9.49 -6.64 1.80
N PHE A 142 8.71 -5.81 1.10
CA PHE A 142 8.98 -5.42 -0.27
C PHE A 142 10.26 -4.59 -0.41
N ILE A 143 10.43 -3.53 0.40
CA ILE A 143 11.67 -2.72 0.42
C ILE A 143 12.89 -3.62 0.70
N TYR A 144 12.79 -4.51 1.69
CA TYR A 144 13.87 -5.42 2.04
C TYR A 144 14.25 -6.33 0.85
N SER A 145 13.25 -6.88 0.17
CA SER A 145 13.46 -7.75 -0.99
C SER A 145 14.12 -7.02 -2.18
N LEU A 146 13.89 -5.72 -2.34
CA LEU A 146 14.48 -4.93 -3.41
C LEU A 146 15.93 -4.52 -3.12
N PHE A 147 16.24 -4.12 -1.87
CA PHE A 147 17.53 -3.52 -1.53
C PHE A 147 18.53 -4.46 -0.87
N PHE A 148 18.09 -5.34 0.04
CA PHE A 148 18.99 -6.19 0.81
C PHE A 148 19.21 -7.56 0.19
N ILE A 149 18.18 -8.08 -0.47
CA ILE A 149 18.26 -9.37 -1.16
C ILE A 149 18.94 -9.19 -2.54
N HIS A 150 18.99 -7.98 -3.11
CA HIS A 150 19.65 -7.73 -4.39
C HIS A 150 21.04 -7.06 -4.23
N PRO A 151 22.16 -7.81 -4.27
CA PRO A 151 23.49 -7.27 -4.02
C PRO A 151 24.06 -6.62 -5.29
N LYS A 152 23.40 -5.58 -5.82
CA LYS A 152 24.12 -4.58 -6.63
C LYS A 152 24.67 -3.44 -5.79
N PHE A 153 24.28 -3.34 -4.52
CA PHE A 153 24.87 -2.46 -3.50
C PHE A 153 25.75 -3.23 -2.50
N LYS A 154 26.67 -4.06 -3.00
CA LYS A 154 27.82 -4.47 -2.17
C LYS A 154 28.70 -3.24 -1.99
N ILE A 155 28.53 -2.51 -0.89
CA ILE A 155 29.58 -1.62 -0.40
C ILE A 155 30.76 -2.54 -0.08
N LYS A 156 31.80 -2.47 -0.91
CA LYS A 156 33.08 -3.08 -0.59
C LYS A 156 33.65 -2.29 0.57
N PHE A 157 33.75 -2.93 1.74
CA PHE A 157 34.71 -2.53 2.76
C PHE A 157 36.11 -2.96 2.31
#